data_AF-A0A0F9ADP6-F1
#
_entry.id   AF-A0A0F9ADP6-F1
#
_cell.length_a   1.000
_cell.length_b   1.000
_cell.length_c   1.000
_cell.angle_alpha   90.00
_cell.angle_beta   90.00
_cell.angle_gamma   90.00
#
_symmetry.space_group_name_H-M   'P 1'
#
loop_
_entity.id
_entity.type
_entity.pdbx_description
1 polymer ?
#
loop_
_entity_poly.entity_id
_entity_poly.type
_entity_poly.pdbx_seq_one_letter_code
_entity_poly.pdbx_strand_id
1 'polypeptide(L)' 'VHYCVANMPGAVPRTSTEALTAATLPYVLRLADLGLDALREDATLAAGASTIHGKLVSRPVAEAQGLPYTPLEQAL' A
#
# COMPACT_ATOMS: atom_id res chain seq x y z
N VAL A 1 26.92 13.70 15.94
CA VAL A 1 25.64 13.29 16.57
C VAL A 1 24.79 12.64 15.50
N HIS A 2 24.30 11.42 15.70
CA HIS A 2 23.38 10.74 14.78
C HIS A 2 21.97 10.72 15.38
N TYR A 3 20.96 11.23 14.66
CA TYR A 3 19.54 11.20 15.05
C TYR A 3 18.74 10.44 13.99
N CYS A 4 18.44 9.18 14.27
CA CYS A 4 17.84 8.23 13.32
C CYS A 4 16.56 7.60 13.89
N VAL A 5 15.66 8.43 14.42
CA VAL A 5 14.40 7.96 15.00
C VAL A 5 13.42 7.58 13.89
N ALA A 6 13.02 6.31 13.83
CA ALA A 6 11.98 5.85 12.93
C ALA A 6 10.61 6.38 13.37
N ASN A 7 9.69 6.57 12.40
CA ASN A 7 8.33 7.02 12.67
C ASN A 7 8.25 8.36 13.44
N MET A 8 9.04 9.36 13.03
CA MET A 8 8.94 10.73 13.58
C MET A 8 7.52 11.32 13.56
N PRO A 9 6.65 11.05 12.56
CA PRO A 9 5.25 11.49 12.61
C PRO A 9 4.48 10.99 13.84
N GLY A 10 4.93 9.90 14.47
CA GLY A 10 4.39 9.39 15.73
C GLY A 10 4.59 10.32 16.93
N ALA A 11 5.55 11.26 16.87
CA ALA A 11 5.73 12.29 17.90
C ALA A 11 4.64 13.37 17.87
N VAL A 12 3.91 13.50 16.75
CA VAL A 12 2.83 14.48 16.53
C VAL A 12 1.54 13.78 16.06
N PRO A 13 0.98 12.86 16.86
CA PRO A 13 0.00 11.88 16.40
C PRO A 13 -1.32 12.51 15.92
N ARG A 14 -1.76 13.64 16.49
CA ARG A 14 -3.00 14.31 16.06
C ARG A 14 -2.85 14.83 14.63
N THR A 15 -1.81 15.63 14.39
CA THR A 15 -1.54 16.22 13.08
C THR A 15 -1.23 15.15 12.03
N SER A 16 -0.44 14.13 12.38
CA SER A 16 -0.09 13.07 11.43
C SER A 16 -1.28 12.17 11.08
N THR A 17 -2.20 11.92 12.03
CA THR A 17 -3.45 11.20 11.75
C THR A 17 -4.35 11.99 10.82
N GLU A 18 -4.57 13.28 11.09
CA GLU A 18 -5.37 14.16 10.23
C GLU A 18 -4.80 14.18 8.80
N ALA A 19 -3.48 14.32 8.65
CA ALA A 19 -2.82 14.31 7.35
C ALA A 19 -2.92 12.95 6.62
N LEU A 20 -2.63 11.84 7.31
CA LEU A 20 -2.66 10.50 6.71
C LEU A 20 -4.07 10.13 6.27
N THR A 21 -5.06 10.32 7.14
CA THR A 21 -6.44 9.96 6.86
C THR A 21 -7.04 10.80 5.74
N ALA A 22 -6.74 12.11 5.66
CA ALA A 22 -7.18 12.94 4.54
C ALA A 22 -6.64 12.43 3.19
N ALA A 23 -5.40 11.93 3.16
CA ALA A 23 -4.80 11.38 1.95
C ALA A 23 -5.32 9.97 1.59
N THR A 24 -5.61 9.13 2.58
CA THR A 24 -6.01 7.72 2.35
C THR A 24 -7.51 7.53 2.20
N LEU A 25 -8.34 8.42 2.74
CA LEU A 25 -9.79 8.26 2.77
C LEU A 25 -10.42 7.98 1.39
N PRO A 26 -10.04 8.65 0.28
CA PRO A 26 -10.60 8.35 -1.03
C PRO A 26 -10.35 6.90 -1.49
N TYR A 27 -9.18 6.34 -1.19
CA TYR A 27 -8.83 4.96 -1.54
C TYR A 27 -9.56 3.95 -0.65
N VAL A 28 -9.71 4.26 0.63
CA VAL A 28 -10.47 3.42 1.58
C VAL A 28 -11.92 3.30 1.14
N LEU A 29 -12.56 4.41 0.73
CA LEU A 29 -13.93 4.39 0.25
C LEU A 29 -14.07 3.54 -1.03
N ARG A 30 -13.16 3.70 -2.00
CA ARG A 30 -13.16 2.87 -3.23
C ARG A 30 -13.03 1.38 -2.93
N LEU A 31 -12.12 1.01 -2.02
CA LEU A 31 -11.95 -0.37 -1.58
C LEU A 31 -13.21 -0.90 -0.86
N ALA A 32 -13.88 -0.06 -0.07
CA ALA A 32 -15.11 -0.43 0.61
C ALA A 32 -16.26 -0.68 -0.38
N ASP A 33 -16.36 0.14 -1.43
CA ASP A 33 -17.44 0.06 -2.42
C ASP A 33 -17.23 -1.09 -3.43
N LEU A 34 -15.99 -1.31 -3.88
CA LEU A 34 -15.67 -2.20 -5.01
C LEU A 34 -14.84 -3.43 -4.62
N GLY A 35 -14.34 -3.51 -3.40
CA GLY A 35 -13.41 -4.56 -2.99
C GLY A 35 -12.14 -4.58 -3.85
N LEU A 36 -11.73 -5.77 -4.31
CA LEU A 36 -10.54 -5.93 -5.14
C LEU A 36 -10.71 -5.36 -6.57
N ASP A 37 -11.94 -5.16 -7.05
CA ASP A 37 -12.17 -4.57 -8.35
C ASP A 37 -11.69 -3.11 -8.41
N ALA A 38 -11.57 -2.43 -7.25
CA ALA A 38 -10.94 -1.12 -7.16
C ALA A 38 -9.51 -1.09 -7.74
N LEU A 39 -8.78 -2.22 -7.70
CA LEU A 39 -7.43 -2.34 -8.26
C LEU A 39 -7.43 -2.40 -9.79
N ARG A 40 -8.55 -2.77 -10.41
CA ARG A 40 -8.70 -2.75 -11.88
C ARG A 40 -9.07 -1.35 -12.38
N GLU A 41 -9.75 -0.56 -11.55
CA GLU A 41 -10.23 0.79 -11.90
C GLU A 41 -9.23 1.91 -11.56
N ASP A 42 -8.37 1.71 -10.56
CA ASP A 42 -7.42 2.72 -10.07
C ASP A 42 -5.98 2.23 -10.15
N ALA A 43 -5.23 2.72 -11.14
CA ALA A 43 -3.83 2.38 -11.36
C ALA A 43 -2.92 2.80 -10.18
N THR A 44 -3.25 3.88 -9.46
CA THR A 44 -2.47 4.31 -8.30
C THR A 44 -2.66 3.34 -7.13
N LEU A 45 -3.90 2.90 -6.91
CA LEU A 45 -4.20 1.88 -5.91
C LEU A 45 -3.58 0.53 -6.29
N ALA A 46 -3.65 0.15 -7.56
CA ALA A 46 -3.04 -1.06 -8.12
C ALA A 46 -1.52 -1.12 -7.87
N ALA A 47 -0.83 0.00 -8.08
CA ALA A 47 0.61 0.11 -7.83
C ALA A 47 0.98 -0.08 -6.34
N GLY A 48 0.04 0.14 -5.42
CA GLY A 48 0.21 -0.09 -3.99
C GLY A 48 0.01 -1.55 -3.56
N ALA A 49 -0.49 -2.42 -4.44
CA ALA A 49 -0.73 -3.82 -4.10
C ALA A 49 0.59 -4.55 -3.79
N SER A 50 0.61 -5.27 -2.67
CA SER A 50 1.80 -6.02 -2.23
C SER A 50 1.60 -7.53 -2.31
N THR A 51 0.50 -8.05 -1.76
CA THR A 51 0.19 -9.48 -1.75
C THR A 51 -1.28 -9.74 -2.00
N ILE A 52 -1.61 -10.76 -2.81
CA ILE A 52 -2.99 -11.18 -3.08
C ILE A 52 -3.04 -12.71 -3.07
N HIS A 53 -3.97 -13.29 -2.30
CA HIS A 53 -4.17 -14.75 -2.20
C HIS A 53 -2.88 -15.58 -2.00
N GLY A 54 -1.95 -15.07 -1.18
CA GLY A 54 -0.66 -15.73 -0.92
C GLY A 54 0.42 -15.51 -1.98
N LYS A 55 0.14 -14.75 -3.04
CA LYS A 55 1.10 -14.38 -4.08
C LYS A 55 1.66 -12.98 -3.86
N LEU A 56 2.95 -12.81 -4.13
CA LEU A 56 3.63 -11.52 -4.05
C LEU A 56 3.52 -10.79 -5.39
N VAL A 57 2.83 -9.64 -5.38
CA VAL A 57 2.55 -8.81 -6.57
C VAL A 57 3.35 -7.51 -6.61
N SER A 58 4.17 -7.24 -5.58
CA SER A 58 5.14 -6.15 -5.59
C SER A 58 6.48 -6.64 -6.14
N ARG A 59 6.80 -6.25 -7.37
CA ARG A 59 8.06 -6.60 -8.03
C ARG A 59 9.30 -6.14 -7.25
N PRO A 60 9.40 -4.89 -6.75
CA PRO A 60 10.58 -4.46 -5.99
C PRO A 60 10.82 -5.27 -4.73
N VAL A 61 9.74 -5.69 -4.04
CA VAL A 61 9.85 -6.54 -2.84
C VAL A 61 10.30 -7.95 -3.21
N ALA A 62 9.75 -8.52 -4.29
CA ALA A 62 10.14 -9.83 -4.77
C ALA A 62 11.64 -9.90 -5.11
N GLU A 63 12.15 -8.90 -5.83
CA GLU A 63 13.57 -8.79 -6.17
C GLU A 63 14.45 -8.60 -4.92
N ALA A 64 14.05 -7.72 -4.00
CA ALA A 64 14.82 -7.45 -2.79
C ALA A 64 14.88 -8.65 -1.82
N GLN A 65 13.84 -9.48 -1.79
CA GLN A 65 13.73 -10.64 -0.89
C GLN A 65 14.06 -11.98 -1.56
N GLY A 66 14.36 -11.99 -2.87
CA GLY A 66 14.64 -13.23 -3.62
C GLY A 66 13.43 -14.17 -3.71
N LEU A 67 12.22 -13.63 -3.73
CA LEU A 67 10.96 -14.39 -3.76
C LEU A 67 10.32 -14.39 -5.15
N PRO A 68 9.45 -15.38 -5.47
CA PRO A 68 8.73 -15.39 -6.73
C PRO A 68 7.78 -14.19 -6.86
N TYR A 69 7.86 -13.49 -8.00
CA TYR A 69 6.93 -12.43 -8.38
C TYR A 69 5.77 -13.00 -9.20
N THR A 70 4.55 -12.59 -8.90
CA THR A 70 3.36 -12.83 -9.73
C THR A 70 2.78 -11.50 -10.21
N PRO A 71 2.54 -11.32 -11.52
CA PRO A 71 1.85 -10.14 -12.02
C PRO A 71 0.46 -9.97 -11.40
N LEU A 72 0.08 -8.72 -11.12
CA LEU A 72 -1.17 -8.39 -10.42
C LEU A 72 -2.40 -8.99 -11.12
N GLU A 73 -2.44 -8.92 -12.46
CA GLU A 73 -3.52 -9.46 -13.28
C GLU A 73 -3.68 -10.98 -13.20
N GLN A 74 -2.63 -11.71 -12.78
CA GLN A 74 -2.67 -13.18 -12.59
C GLN A 74 -3.04 -13.57 -11.15
N ALA A 75 -3.05 -12.60 -10.23
CA ALA A 75 -3.36 -12.80 -8.82
C ALA A 75 -4.77 -12.33 -8.43
N LEU A 76 -5.36 -11.43 -9.23
CA LEU A 76 -6.76 -10.97 -9.16
C LEU A 76 -7.73 -11.93 -9.86
#